data_AF-A0A822BFU2-F1
#
_entry.id   AF-A0A822BFU2-F1
#
_cell.length_a   1.000
_cell.length_b   1.000
_cell.length_c   1.000
_cell.angle_alpha   90.00
_cell.angle_beta   90.00
_cell.angle_gamma   90.00
#
_symmetry.space_group_name_H-M   'P 1'
#
loop_
_entity.id
_entity.type
_entity.pdbx_description
1 polymer ?
#
loop_
_entity_poly.entity_id
_entity_poly.type
_entity_poly.pdbx_seq_one_letter_code
_entity_poly.pdbx_strand_id
1 'polypeptide(L)'
;MNLSRAAIDYIAISGNSETNLWTSIVERVRSIDLPASDDGKMYRIVEGSDQLVRSMVNDCQIMQSNRCSILYSTPINQVELLPSNQTRLRTNNGMSQIFDAVVVATSPTVSQFFDFEPRRDFIEKYLALRQIHYTCSSKILLFFNTSWWFTQENIQGGSSITDLPVRSIYYPKTTINQTDGGTLLASYTSSQDSIIWQSLSESDAIELALQQLIKIHRNSSNMRNYFQGGKVKHWCQDPYVRGAYAFLAPFQETELVEKLEAPLSNIHFIGEYTSFVHGWVEGALSSSIRAAEAITTEPGTVVPTNGIRTISINFLSLVSVFSYYFF
;
A
#
# COMPACT_ATOMS: atom_id res chain seq x y z
N MET A 1 14.26 -29.93 -13.22
CA MET A 1 13.94 -30.55 -11.91
C MET A 1 12.44 -30.86 -11.95
N ASN A 2 12.01 -32.12 -11.84
CA ASN A 2 10.60 -32.50 -11.97
C ASN A 2 10.01 -32.69 -10.57
N LEU A 3 9.34 -31.67 -10.04
CA LEU A 3 8.71 -31.72 -8.71
C LEU A 3 7.38 -32.47 -8.78
N SER A 4 7.06 -33.26 -7.76
CA SER A 4 5.73 -33.87 -7.65
C SER A 4 4.67 -32.80 -7.39
N ARG A 5 3.40 -33.08 -7.71
CA ARG A 5 2.31 -32.13 -7.46
C ARG A 5 2.21 -31.75 -5.98
N ALA A 6 2.32 -32.72 -5.08
CA ALA A 6 2.33 -32.48 -3.65
C ALA A 6 3.50 -31.60 -3.20
N ALA A 7 4.68 -31.73 -3.82
CA ALA A 7 5.81 -30.84 -3.53
C ALA A 7 5.54 -29.41 -4.00
N ILE A 8 4.91 -29.23 -5.16
CA ILE A 8 4.52 -27.92 -5.68
C ILE A 8 3.51 -27.26 -4.72
N ASP A 9 2.46 -28.00 -4.32
CA ASP A 9 1.43 -27.49 -3.42
C ASP A 9 2.03 -27.13 -2.05
N TYR A 10 2.90 -27.98 -1.50
CA TYR A 10 3.62 -27.69 -0.25
C TYR A 10 4.46 -26.42 -0.35
N ILE A 11 5.27 -26.27 -1.40
CA ILE A 11 6.12 -25.09 -1.61
C ILE A 11 5.25 -23.84 -1.73
N ALA A 12 4.13 -23.92 -2.45
CA ALA A 12 3.22 -22.81 -2.63
C ALA A 12 2.56 -22.40 -1.30
N ILE A 13 2.13 -23.35 -0.47
CA ILE A 13 1.55 -23.09 0.86
C ILE A 13 2.60 -22.48 1.79
N SER A 14 3.74 -23.15 1.94
CA SER A 14 4.81 -22.74 2.87
C SER A 14 5.46 -21.42 2.47
N GLY A 15 5.45 -21.09 1.17
CA GLY A 15 5.93 -19.83 0.64
C GLY A 15 4.87 -18.73 0.60
N ASN A 16 3.67 -18.95 1.15
CA ASN A 16 2.54 -18.00 1.08
C ASN A 16 2.26 -17.47 -0.35
N SER A 17 2.29 -18.40 -1.32
CA SER A 17 2.37 -18.08 -2.75
C SER A 17 1.18 -18.56 -3.57
N GLU A 18 0.38 -19.50 -3.05
CA GLU A 18 -0.73 -20.14 -3.78
C GLU A 18 -1.67 -19.14 -4.44
N THR A 19 -2.10 -18.12 -3.69
CA THR A 19 -3.09 -17.14 -4.15
C THR A 19 -2.56 -16.13 -5.15
N ASN A 20 -1.27 -16.25 -5.48
CA ASN A 20 -0.52 -15.37 -6.36
C ASN A 20 0.14 -16.13 -7.53
N LEU A 21 -0.21 -17.40 -7.76
CA LEU A 21 0.38 -18.18 -8.86
C LEU A 21 -0.06 -17.72 -10.26
N TRP A 22 -1.11 -16.90 -10.34
CA TRP A 22 -1.62 -16.32 -11.59
C TRP A 22 -0.83 -15.08 -12.04
N THR A 23 0.06 -14.54 -11.22
CA THR A 23 0.78 -13.28 -11.51
C THR A 23 1.86 -13.48 -12.56
N SER A 24 2.31 -12.39 -13.18
CA SER A 24 3.43 -12.48 -14.11
C SER A 24 4.71 -12.94 -13.41
N ILE A 25 5.57 -13.68 -14.13
CA ILE A 25 6.86 -14.14 -13.61
C ILE A 25 7.76 -12.93 -13.28
N VAL A 26 7.73 -11.89 -14.11
CA VAL A 26 8.53 -10.67 -13.92
C VAL A 26 8.13 -9.97 -12.62
N GLU A 27 6.82 -9.79 -12.41
CA GLU A 27 6.28 -9.21 -11.18
C GLU A 27 6.67 -10.05 -9.96
N ARG A 28 6.62 -11.37 -10.10
CA ARG A 28 6.98 -12.29 -9.02
C ARG A 28 8.44 -12.18 -8.62
N VAL A 29 9.36 -12.15 -9.60
CA VAL A 29 10.79 -11.98 -9.36
C VAL A 29 11.05 -10.65 -8.67
N ARG A 30 10.46 -9.55 -9.15
CA ARG A 30 10.57 -8.24 -8.48
C ARG A 30 10.08 -8.31 -7.03
N SER A 31 8.93 -8.94 -6.76
CA SER A 31 8.41 -9.02 -5.39
C SER A 31 9.34 -9.77 -4.42
N ILE A 32 10.20 -10.66 -4.93
CA ILE A 32 11.17 -11.42 -4.14
C ILE A 32 12.46 -10.60 -3.92
N ASP A 33 12.89 -9.85 -4.93
CA ASP A 33 14.16 -9.10 -4.91
C ASP A 33 14.03 -7.68 -4.31
N LEU A 34 12.89 -7.00 -4.51
CA LEU A 34 12.60 -5.65 -4.00
C LEU A 34 12.65 -5.48 -2.46
N PRO A 35 12.33 -6.48 -1.61
CA PRO A 35 12.46 -6.34 -0.16
C PRO A 35 13.92 -6.20 0.32
N ALA A 36 14.92 -6.44 -0.54
CA ALA A 36 16.32 -6.33 -0.15
C ALA A 36 16.75 -4.86 -0.14
N SER A 37 17.03 -4.32 1.05
CA SER A 37 17.90 -3.15 1.15
C SER A 37 19.31 -3.48 0.68
N ASP A 38 20.14 -2.47 0.43
CA ASP A 38 21.57 -2.67 0.12
C ASP A 38 22.30 -3.48 1.22
N ASP A 39 21.80 -3.44 2.47
CA ASP A 39 22.31 -4.20 3.60
C ASP A 39 21.49 -5.47 3.93
N GLY A 40 20.50 -5.82 3.12
CA GLY A 40 19.59 -6.96 3.28
C GLY A 40 18.67 -6.89 4.50
N LYS A 41 18.53 -5.72 5.13
CA LYS A 41 17.71 -5.50 6.33
C LYS A 41 16.43 -4.74 6.01
N MET A 42 15.44 -4.96 6.86
CA MET A 42 14.15 -4.27 6.82
C MET A 42 14.01 -3.39 8.06
N TYR A 43 13.61 -2.15 7.85
CA TYR A 43 13.43 -1.17 8.91
C TYR A 43 11.96 -0.87 9.17
N ARG A 44 11.68 -0.31 10.34
CA ARG A 44 10.36 0.13 10.81
C ARG A 44 10.51 1.49 11.48
N ILE A 45 9.58 2.40 11.23
CA ILE A 45 9.45 3.61 12.06
C ILE A 45 8.86 3.20 13.42
N VAL A 46 9.63 3.44 14.48
CA VAL A 46 9.21 3.20 15.87
C VAL A 46 7.99 4.09 16.15
N GLU A 47 6.95 3.56 16.79
CA GLU A 47 5.65 4.22 17.03
C GLU A 47 4.75 4.43 15.81
N GLY A 48 5.16 3.94 14.63
CA GLY A 48 4.27 3.77 13.49
C GLY A 48 4.60 4.63 12.29
N SER A 49 4.19 4.15 11.12
CA SER A 49 4.52 4.74 9.82
C SER A 49 3.78 6.05 9.54
N ASP A 50 2.68 6.31 10.24
CA ASP A 50 1.87 7.52 10.06
C ASP A 50 2.61 8.79 10.49
N GLN A 51 3.65 8.68 11.32
CA GLN A 51 4.55 9.79 11.66
C GLN A 51 5.16 10.46 10.43
N LEU A 52 5.52 9.69 9.40
CA LEU A 52 6.05 10.24 8.15
C LEU A 52 5.02 11.16 7.48
N VAL A 53 3.77 10.69 7.38
CA VAL A 53 2.67 11.46 6.78
C VAL A 53 2.35 12.70 7.61
N ARG A 54 2.28 12.56 8.95
CA ARG A 54 2.06 13.69 9.86
C ARG A 54 3.16 14.75 9.72
N SER A 55 4.41 14.33 9.59
CA SER A 55 5.54 15.25 9.37
C SER A 55 5.38 16.01 8.05
N MET A 56 5.04 15.33 6.96
CA MET A 56 4.80 15.97 5.65
C MET A 56 3.63 16.96 5.69
N VAL A 57 2.55 16.62 6.38
CA VAL A 57 1.39 17.52 6.57
C VAL A 57 1.79 18.76 7.39
N ASN A 58 2.55 18.58 8.47
CA ASN A 58 3.06 19.69 9.28
C ASN A 58 3.98 20.60 8.47
N ASP A 59 4.87 20.05 7.65
CA ASP A 59 5.76 20.82 6.77
C ASP A 59 4.96 21.65 5.74
N CYS A 60 3.91 21.08 5.14
CA CYS A 60 2.99 21.80 4.27
C CYS A 60 2.30 22.97 4.99
N GLN A 61 1.74 22.72 6.18
CA GLN A 61 0.94 23.72 6.90
C GLN A 61 1.77 24.82 7.56
N ILE A 62 2.94 24.49 8.12
CA ILE A 62 3.77 25.41 8.91
C ILE A 62 4.81 26.10 8.04
N MET A 63 5.53 25.35 7.22
CA MET A 63 6.70 25.87 6.48
C MET A 63 6.32 26.46 5.11
N GLN A 64 5.12 26.15 4.61
CA GLN A 64 4.63 26.59 3.30
C GLN A 64 3.20 27.14 3.34
N SER A 65 2.79 27.78 4.45
CA SER A 65 1.40 28.23 4.69
C SER A 65 0.77 29.06 3.56
N ASN A 66 1.56 29.83 2.81
CA ASN A 66 1.07 30.63 1.66
C ASN A 66 1.08 29.88 0.31
N ARG A 67 1.61 28.65 0.26
CA ARG A 67 1.85 27.87 -0.96
C ARG A 67 1.27 26.46 -0.92
N CYS A 68 0.86 25.97 0.25
CA CYS A 68 0.33 24.64 0.44
C CYS A 68 -0.94 24.69 1.30
N SER A 69 -2.03 24.12 0.78
CA SER A 69 -3.30 24.03 1.49
C SER A 69 -3.86 22.61 1.35
N ILE A 70 -4.34 22.05 2.47
CA ILE A 70 -4.91 20.70 2.50
C ILE A 70 -6.40 20.83 2.82
N LEU A 71 -7.24 20.40 1.87
CA LEU A 71 -8.69 20.41 2.02
C LEU A 71 -9.16 18.99 2.33
N TYR A 72 -9.57 18.77 3.58
CA TYR A 72 -10.18 17.50 3.99
C TYR A 72 -11.64 17.41 3.53
N SER A 73 -12.19 16.19 3.51
CA SER A 73 -13.60 15.94 3.19
C SER A 73 -14.06 16.53 1.84
N THR A 74 -13.12 16.61 0.89
CA THR A 74 -13.29 17.25 -0.42
C THR A 74 -13.05 16.23 -1.53
N PRO A 75 -13.86 15.14 -1.62
CA PRO A 75 -13.67 14.15 -2.68
C PRO A 75 -13.98 14.75 -4.05
N ILE A 76 -13.02 14.60 -4.97
CA ILE A 76 -13.16 14.96 -6.38
C ILE A 76 -14.06 13.95 -7.07
N ASN A 77 -14.93 14.43 -7.96
CA ASN A 77 -15.80 13.58 -8.77
C ASN A 77 -15.68 13.83 -10.26
N GLN A 78 -15.17 14.98 -10.69
CA GLN A 78 -15.01 15.31 -12.10
C GLN A 78 -13.65 15.96 -12.34
N VAL A 79 -13.03 15.56 -13.46
CA VAL A 79 -11.76 16.07 -13.98
C VAL A 79 -12.01 16.46 -15.43
N GLU A 80 -12.10 17.77 -15.69
CA GLU A 80 -12.46 18.34 -16.98
C GLU A 80 -11.24 19.06 -17.58
N LEU A 81 -10.73 18.55 -18.70
CA LEU A 81 -9.68 19.19 -19.49
C LEU A 81 -10.29 20.31 -20.34
N LEU A 82 -9.81 21.54 -20.15
CA LEU A 82 -10.29 22.72 -20.84
C LEU A 82 -9.48 22.98 -22.13
N PRO A 83 -10.07 23.65 -23.14
CA PRO A 83 -9.35 24.04 -24.37
C PRO A 83 -8.13 24.93 -24.13
N SER A 84 -8.04 25.59 -22.97
CA SER A 84 -6.90 26.40 -22.55
C SER A 84 -5.70 25.59 -22.03
N ASN A 85 -5.74 24.25 -22.13
CA ASN A 85 -4.73 23.34 -21.56
C ASN A 85 -4.62 23.45 -20.02
N GLN A 86 -5.70 23.90 -19.38
CA GLN A 86 -5.88 23.88 -17.93
C GLN A 86 -6.89 22.80 -17.57
N THR A 87 -6.86 22.34 -16.32
CA THR A 87 -7.80 21.31 -15.85
C THR A 87 -8.70 21.88 -14.76
N ARG A 88 -10.01 21.68 -14.90
CA ARG A 88 -11.01 21.99 -13.89
C ARG A 88 -11.32 20.76 -13.07
N LEU A 89 -11.21 20.88 -11.76
CA LEU A 89 -11.63 19.86 -10.81
C LEU A 89 -12.96 20.27 -10.17
N ARG A 90 -13.89 19.31 -10.06
CA ARG A 90 -15.11 19.48 -9.27
C ARG A 90 -15.23 18.42 -8.19
N THR A 91 -15.85 18.82 -7.10
CA THR A 91 -15.98 18.01 -5.89
C THR A 91 -17.44 17.61 -5.69
N ASN A 92 -17.67 16.57 -4.88
CA ASN A 92 -19.03 16.13 -4.54
C ASN A 92 -19.85 17.19 -3.80
N ASN A 93 -19.20 18.14 -3.12
CA ASN A 93 -19.87 19.25 -2.42
C ASN A 93 -20.08 20.49 -3.31
N GLY A 94 -19.81 20.39 -4.62
CA GLY A 94 -20.10 21.45 -5.59
C GLY A 94 -19.02 22.53 -5.73
N MET A 95 -17.86 22.38 -5.07
CA MET A 95 -16.72 23.25 -5.33
C MET A 95 -16.14 22.96 -6.72
N SER A 96 -15.66 24.01 -7.38
CA SER A 96 -15.07 23.92 -8.70
C SER A 96 -13.90 24.89 -8.81
N GLN A 97 -12.74 24.40 -9.24
CA GLN A 97 -11.53 25.21 -9.39
C GLN A 97 -10.72 24.76 -10.60
N ILE A 98 -10.01 25.70 -11.21
CA ILE A 98 -9.16 25.49 -12.40
C ILE A 98 -7.70 25.54 -11.96
N PHE A 99 -6.90 24.63 -12.52
CA PHE A 99 -5.49 24.47 -12.21
C PHE A 99 -4.65 24.39 -13.50
N ASP A 100 -3.45 24.96 -13.43
CA ASP A 100 -2.47 24.90 -14.52
C ASP A 100 -1.82 23.52 -14.64
N ALA A 101 -1.72 22.78 -13.54
CA ALA A 101 -1.31 21.39 -13.52
C ALA A 101 -2.09 20.62 -12.43
N VAL A 102 -2.40 19.35 -12.69
CA VAL A 102 -3.10 18.47 -11.76
C VAL A 102 -2.31 17.19 -11.55
N VAL A 103 -2.17 16.78 -10.29
CA VAL A 103 -1.56 15.50 -9.92
C VAL A 103 -2.63 14.59 -9.33
N VAL A 104 -2.87 13.45 -9.98
CA VAL A 104 -3.82 12.42 -9.54
C VAL A 104 -3.06 11.34 -8.77
N ALA A 105 -3.14 11.40 -7.45
CA ALA A 105 -2.46 10.48 -6.53
C ALA A 105 -3.36 9.38 -5.94
N THR A 106 -4.56 9.19 -6.51
CA THR A 106 -5.50 8.14 -6.10
C THR A 106 -5.13 6.79 -6.68
N SER A 107 -5.60 5.71 -6.04
CA SER A 107 -5.48 4.36 -6.58
C SER A 107 -6.20 4.24 -7.94
N PRO A 108 -5.83 3.27 -8.81
CA PRO A 108 -6.47 3.12 -10.10
C PRO A 108 -7.97 2.79 -9.99
N THR A 109 -8.36 2.09 -8.93
CA THR A 109 -9.76 1.73 -8.65
C THR A 109 -10.60 2.92 -8.19
N VAL A 110 -10.01 3.87 -7.44
CA VAL A 110 -10.70 5.12 -7.07
C VAL A 110 -10.79 6.05 -8.26
N SER A 111 -9.73 6.16 -9.07
CA SER A 111 -9.72 7.00 -10.28
C SER A 111 -10.81 6.63 -11.28
N GLN A 112 -11.30 5.38 -11.29
CA GLN A 112 -12.42 4.95 -12.13
C GLN A 112 -13.76 5.62 -11.78
N PHE A 113 -13.90 6.21 -10.59
CA PHE A 113 -15.09 6.95 -10.16
C PHE A 113 -15.07 8.42 -10.56
N PHE A 114 -13.97 8.91 -11.12
CA PHE A 114 -13.92 10.26 -11.67
C PHE A 114 -14.62 10.30 -13.03
N ASP A 115 -15.42 11.33 -13.23
CA ASP A 115 -15.96 11.72 -14.51
C ASP A 115 -14.89 12.50 -15.27
N PHE A 116 -14.25 11.86 -16.25
CA PHE A 116 -13.20 12.47 -17.07
C PHE A 116 -13.80 13.07 -18.35
N GLU A 117 -13.61 14.37 -18.55
CA GLU A 117 -14.16 15.11 -19.69
C GLU A 117 -13.07 15.89 -20.46
N PRO A 118 -13.07 15.90 -21.80
CA PRO A 118 -13.95 15.12 -22.67
C PRO A 118 -13.57 13.64 -22.67
N ARG A 119 -14.54 12.74 -22.46
CA ARG A 119 -14.30 11.29 -22.32
C ARG A 119 -13.38 10.69 -23.39
N ARG A 120 -13.49 11.17 -24.64
CA ARG A 120 -12.71 10.68 -25.78
C ARG A 120 -11.19 10.80 -25.58
N ASP A 121 -10.73 11.85 -24.90
CA ASP A 121 -9.31 12.13 -24.70
C ASP A 121 -8.72 11.22 -23.60
N PHE A 122 -9.58 10.69 -22.72
CA PHE A 122 -9.20 9.82 -21.60
C PHE A 122 -9.38 8.33 -21.85
N ILE A 123 -9.85 7.90 -23.03
CA ILE A 123 -10.22 6.49 -23.27
C ILE A 123 -9.07 5.53 -22.93
N GLU A 124 -7.87 5.78 -23.46
CA GLU A 124 -6.73 4.88 -23.25
C GLU A 124 -6.29 4.84 -21.79
N LYS A 125 -6.21 6.01 -21.14
CA LYS A 125 -5.89 6.13 -19.71
C LYS A 125 -6.92 5.38 -18.85
N TYR A 126 -8.21 5.61 -19.12
CA TYR A 126 -9.31 4.99 -18.39
C TYR A 126 -9.31 3.46 -18.56
N LEU A 127 -9.05 2.98 -19.78
CA LEU A 127 -8.91 1.55 -20.05
C LEU A 127 -7.73 0.93 -19.28
N ALA A 128 -6.60 1.64 -19.17
CA ALA A 128 -5.46 1.15 -18.40
C ALA A 128 -5.77 1.10 -16.89
N LEU A 129 -6.37 2.16 -16.34
CA LEU A 129 -6.81 2.23 -14.93
C LEU A 129 -7.83 1.13 -14.58
N ARG A 130 -8.67 0.74 -15.54
CA ARG A 130 -9.65 -0.34 -15.37
C ARG A 130 -9.05 -1.74 -15.44
N GLN A 131 -8.02 -1.92 -16.26
CA GLN A 131 -7.47 -3.25 -16.56
C GLN A 131 -6.35 -3.68 -15.61
N ILE A 132 -5.58 -2.73 -15.07
CA ILE A 132 -4.48 -3.06 -14.16
C ILE A 132 -4.97 -3.92 -12.99
N HIS A 133 -4.27 -5.02 -12.73
CA HIS A 133 -4.60 -5.85 -11.60
C HIS A 133 -4.16 -5.16 -10.31
N TYR A 134 -5.15 -4.91 -9.44
CA TYR A 134 -4.97 -4.29 -8.14
C TYR A 134 -5.48 -5.26 -7.06
N THR A 135 -4.58 -5.75 -6.20
CA THR A 135 -4.92 -6.82 -5.26
C THR A 135 -5.72 -6.30 -4.07
N CYS A 136 -6.36 -7.23 -3.37
CA CYS A 136 -6.92 -6.99 -2.05
C CYS A 136 -5.94 -7.43 -0.97
N SER A 137 -6.04 -6.80 0.19
CA SER A 137 -5.32 -7.25 1.38
C SER A 137 -6.13 -7.00 2.64
N SER A 138 -5.95 -7.87 3.63
CA SER A 138 -6.51 -7.74 4.96
C SER A 138 -5.45 -7.95 6.04
N LYS A 139 -5.50 -7.11 7.08
CA LYS A 139 -4.67 -7.26 8.28
C LYS A 139 -5.57 -7.38 9.51
N ILE A 140 -5.23 -8.31 10.39
CA ILE A 140 -5.88 -8.50 11.69
C ILE A 140 -4.82 -8.38 12.77
N LEU A 141 -5.01 -7.37 13.62
CA LEU A 141 -4.22 -7.19 14.83
C LEU A 141 -4.95 -7.75 16.03
N LEU A 142 -4.19 -8.36 16.93
CA LEU A 142 -4.68 -8.74 18.25
C LEU A 142 -3.78 -8.13 19.32
N PHE A 143 -4.42 -7.66 20.39
CA PHE A 143 -3.80 -6.99 21.52
C PHE A 143 -3.79 -7.94 22.72
N PHE A 144 -2.65 -8.01 23.41
CA PHE A 144 -2.51 -8.82 24.61
C PHE A 144 -1.85 -7.98 25.71
N ASN A 145 -2.24 -8.19 26.97
CA ASN A 145 -1.58 -7.57 28.13
C ASN A 145 -0.38 -8.41 28.65
N THR A 146 -0.06 -9.52 27.96
CA THR A 146 1.11 -10.35 28.22
C THR A 146 1.63 -10.84 26.88
N SER A 147 2.94 -10.69 26.67
CA SER A 147 3.64 -11.11 25.45
C SER A 147 3.85 -12.62 25.44
N TRP A 148 2.76 -13.39 25.36
CA TRP A 148 2.78 -14.86 25.48
C TRP A 148 3.73 -15.52 24.48
N TRP A 149 3.86 -14.96 23.27
CA TRP A 149 4.78 -15.45 22.23
C TRP A 149 6.24 -15.43 22.73
N PHE A 150 6.61 -14.40 23.48
CA PHE A 150 7.94 -14.26 24.08
C PHE A 150 8.07 -15.09 25.36
N THR A 151 7.12 -14.96 26.29
CA THR A 151 7.25 -15.53 27.64
C THR A 151 7.02 -17.03 27.70
N GLN A 152 6.20 -17.59 26.82
CA GLN A 152 5.84 -19.01 26.83
C GLN A 152 6.49 -19.78 25.68
N GLU A 153 6.73 -19.15 24.52
CA GLU A 153 7.28 -19.83 23.33
C GLU A 153 8.65 -19.31 22.87
N ASN A 154 9.21 -18.30 23.55
CA ASN A 154 10.50 -17.71 23.20
C ASN A 154 10.60 -17.20 21.75
N ILE A 155 9.47 -16.74 21.18
CA ILE A 155 9.40 -16.13 19.85
C ILE A 155 9.81 -14.66 19.95
N GLN A 156 10.87 -14.27 19.22
CA GLN A 156 11.48 -12.94 19.25
C GLN A 156 11.48 -12.29 17.86
N GLY A 157 10.30 -12.05 17.32
CA GLY A 157 10.11 -11.57 15.96
C GLY A 157 9.98 -12.70 14.92
N GLY A 158 10.01 -12.32 13.64
CA GLY A 158 9.80 -13.24 12.53
C GLY A 158 8.32 -13.49 12.24
N SER A 159 8.03 -14.58 11.52
CA SER A 159 6.68 -14.93 11.12
C SER A 159 6.42 -16.44 11.13
N SER A 160 5.15 -16.81 11.26
CA SER A 160 4.67 -18.17 11.01
C SER A 160 3.77 -18.18 9.78
N ILE A 161 3.91 -19.22 8.94
CA ILE A 161 3.09 -19.43 7.75
C ILE A 161 2.27 -20.70 7.97
N THR A 162 0.98 -20.66 7.63
CA THR A 162 0.03 -21.76 7.78
C THR A 162 -0.94 -21.79 6.60
N ASP A 163 -1.53 -22.96 6.37
CA ASP A 163 -2.66 -23.20 5.47
C ASP A 163 -4.02 -22.80 6.09
N LEU A 164 -4.06 -22.49 7.39
CA LEU A 164 -5.25 -21.93 8.03
C LEU A 164 -5.55 -20.52 7.49
N PRO A 165 -6.81 -20.04 7.52
CA PRO A 165 -7.18 -18.73 6.98
C PRO A 165 -6.33 -17.54 7.44
N VAL A 166 -5.69 -17.58 8.63
CA VAL A 166 -4.80 -16.51 9.10
C VAL A 166 -3.55 -16.33 8.24
N ARG A 167 -3.15 -17.36 7.47
CA ARG A 167 -2.01 -17.47 6.55
C ARG A 167 -0.66 -17.07 7.14
N SER A 168 -0.42 -15.78 7.37
CA SER A 168 0.85 -15.25 7.89
C SER A 168 0.63 -14.51 9.20
N ILE A 169 1.33 -14.96 10.25
CA ILE A 169 1.38 -14.33 11.57
C ILE A 169 2.74 -13.65 11.71
N TYR A 170 2.79 -12.39 12.15
CA TYR A 170 4.04 -11.67 12.39
C TYR A 170 4.17 -11.26 13.85
N TYR A 171 5.30 -11.63 14.45
CA TYR A 171 5.60 -11.36 15.85
C TYR A 171 6.37 -10.05 15.98
N PRO A 172 6.03 -9.20 16.97
CA PRO A 172 6.83 -8.02 17.24
C PRO A 172 8.24 -8.44 17.69
N LYS A 173 9.25 -7.74 17.18
CA LYS A 173 10.63 -7.92 17.65
C LYS A 173 10.74 -7.30 19.04
N THR A 174 10.88 -8.14 20.05
CA THR A 174 11.06 -7.72 21.44
C THR A 174 12.47 -7.18 21.68
N THR A 175 12.57 -5.97 22.22
CA THR A 175 13.80 -5.45 22.84
C THR A 175 13.72 -5.77 24.33
N ILE A 176 14.51 -6.74 24.78
CA ILE A 176 14.82 -7.16 26.18
C ILE A 176 13.75 -6.83 27.24
N ASN A 177 13.11 -7.87 27.80
CA ASN A 177 12.17 -7.84 28.94
C ASN A 177 10.77 -7.24 28.70
N GLN A 178 10.26 -7.32 27.47
CA GLN A 178 8.89 -6.86 27.15
C GLN A 178 7.83 -7.93 27.50
N THR A 179 7.50 -8.04 28.79
CA THR A 179 6.46 -8.96 29.31
C THR A 179 5.09 -8.29 29.48
N ASP A 180 5.02 -6.97 29.33
CA ASP A 180 3.87 -6.08 29.51
C ASP A 180 2.80 -6.18 28.39
N GLY A 181 2.97 -7.12 27.46
CA GLY A 181 2.05 -7.33 26.37
C GLY A 181 2.47 -6.63 25.09
N GLY A 182 1.51 -6.51 24.17
CA GLY A 182 1.74 -5.88 22.89
C GLY A 182 0.74 -6.31 21.83
N THR A 183 1.04 -5.86 20.63
CA THR A 183 0.23 -6.08 19.43
C THR A 183 0.91 -7.10 18.52
N LEU A 184 0.16 -8.14 18.16
CA LEU A 184 0.56 -9.14 17.18
C LEU A 184 -0.22 -8.90 15.88
N LEU A 185 0.46 -9.01 14.73
CA LEU A 185 -0.23 -9.14 13.45
C LEU A 185 -0.62 -10.60 13.26
N ALA A 186 -1.83 -10.92 13.74
CA ALA A 186 -2.39 -12.26 13.78
C ALA A 186 -2.74 -12.82 12.39
N SER A 187 -3.02 -11.94 11.43
CA SER A 187 -3.19 -12.35 10.04
C SER A 187 -2.77 -11.22 9.12
N TYR A 188 -1.98 -11.57 8.11
CA TYR A 188 -1.75 -10.75 6.93
C TYR A 188 -2.01 -11.58 5.68
N THR A 189 -3.08 -11.22 4.96
CA THR A 189 -3.53 -11.93 3.76
C THR A 189 -3.62 -10.97 2.58
N SER A 190 -3.40 -11.50 1.38
CA SER A 190 -3.57 -10.79 0.12
C SER A 190 -4.37 -11.64 -0.86
N SER A 191 -4.84 -11.03 -1.94
CA SER A 191 -5.55 -11.71 -3.02
C SER A 191 -6.72 -12.57 -2.50
N GLN A 192 -6.86 -13.81 -2.96
CA GLN A 192 -7.96 -14.71 -2.61
C GLN A 192 -8.08 -14.99 -1.11
N ASP A 193 -6.95 -15.08 -0.38
CA ASP A 193 -6.97 -15.33 1.08
C ASP A 193 -7.65 -14.20 1.85
N SER A 194 -7.57 -12.97 1.31
CA SER A 194 -8.18 -11.80 1.94
C SER A 194 -9.70 -11.75 1.81
N ILE A 195 -10.30 -12.48 0.86
CA ILE A 195 -11.75 -12.45 0.61
C ILE A 195 -12.52 -13.09 1.76
N ILE A 196 -11.96 -14.15 2.37
CA ILE A 196 -12.56 -14.86 3.51
C ILE A 196 -12.78 -13.89 4.67
N TRP A 197 -11.81 -13.01 4.92
CA TRP A 197 -11.89 -12.05 6.01
C TRP A 197 -12.85 -10.90 5.74
N GLN A 198 -12.98 -10.49 4.48
CA GLN A 198 -13.87 -9.39 4.06
C GLN A 198 -15.36 -9.73 4.23
N SER A 199 -15.74 -11.01 4.26
CA SER A 199 -17.12 -11.43 4.45
C SER A 199 -17.54 -11.50 5.93
N LEU A 200 -16.60 -11.35 6.86
CA LEU A 200 -16.83 -11.43 8.29
C LEU A 200 -17.04 -10.05 8.90
N SER A 201 -17.77 -10.00 10.02
CA SER A 201 -17.76 -8.81 10.88
C SER A 201 -16.38 -8.64 11.55
N GLU A 202 -16.03 -7.42 11.97
CA GLU A 202 -14.75 -7.18 12.69
C GLU A 202 -14.62 -8.10 13.91
N SER A 203 -15.70 -8.30 14.67
CA SER A 203 -15.70 -9.18 15.85
C SER A 203 -15.50 -10.65 15.49
N ASP A 204 -16.15 -11.14 14.43
CA ASP A 204 -16.02 -12.54 14.01
C ASP A 204 -14.62 -12.82 13.44
N ALA A 205 -14.06 -11.88 12.68
CA ALA A 205 -12.70 -11.97 12.16
C ALA A 205 -11.66 -12.01 13.29
N ILE A 206 -11.81 -11.16 14.31
CA ILE A 206 -10.96 -11.13 15.50
C ILE A 206 -11.03 -12.45 16.27
N GLU A 207 -12.24 -12.93 16.55
CA GLU A 207 -12.47 -14.17 17.30
C GLU A 207 -11.93 -15.39 16.53
N LEU A 208 -12.18 -15.48 15.22
CA LEU A 208 -11.64 -16.55 14.38
C LEU A 208 -10.10 -16.53 14.32
N ALA A 209 -9.49 -15.34 14.19
CA ALA A 209 -8.04 -15.22 14.21
C ALA A 209 -7.45 -15.68 15.55
N LEU A 210 -8.05 -15.28 16.68
CA LEU A 210 -7.63 -15.73 18.01
C LEU A 210 -7.77 -17.25 18.18
N GLN A 211 -8.86 -17.86 17.71
CA GLN A 211 -9.05 -19.32 17.73
C GLN A 211 -7.98 -20.04 16.91
N GLN A 212 -7.62 -19.52 15.74
CA GLN A 212 -6.58 -20.12 14.90
C GLN A 212 -5.19 -19.97 15.53
N LEU A 213 -4.89 -18.85 16.17
CA LEU A 213 -3.67 -18.68 16.97
C LEU A 213 -3.58 -19.71 18.10
N ILE A 214 -4.65 -19.92 18.88
CA ILE A 214 -4.70 -20.95 19.93
C ILE A 214 -4.45 -22.35 19.35
N LYS A 215 -4.99 -22.64 18.16
CA LYS A 215 -4.80 -23.92 17.46
C LYS A 215 -3.35 -24.15 17.02
N ILE A 216 -2.68 -23.10 16.56
CA ILE A 216 -1.28 -23.12 16.12
C ILE A 216 -0.34 -23.22 17.34
N HIS A 217 -0.57 -22.39 18.35
CA HIS A 217 0.26 -22.21 19.54
C HIS A 217 -0.30 -22.97 20.74
N ARG A 218 -0.36 -24.30 20.64
CA ARG A 218 -1.00 -25.16 21.66
C ARG A 218 -0.38 -25.00 23.04
N ASN A 219 0.93 -24.75 23.10
CA ASN A 219 1.68 -24.55 24.34
C ASN A 219 1.23 -23.27 25.06
N SER A 220 0.69 -22.29 24.32
CA SER A 220 0.16 -21.03 24.83
C SER A 220 -1.36 -20.93 24.74
N SER A 221 -2.06 -22.05 24.89
CA SER A 221 -3.53 -22.09 24.77
C SER A 221 -4.26 -21.21 25.79
N ASN A 222 -3.61 -20.83 26.90
CA ASN A 222 -4.12 -19.87 27.86
C ASN A 222 -4.07 -18.40 27.37
N MET A 223 -3.58 -18.12 26.14
CA MET A 223 -3.44 -16.77 25.60
C MET A 223 -4.73 -15.94 25.60
N ARG A 224 -5.89 -16.61 25.55
CA ARG A 224 -7.20 -15.95 25.66
C ARG A 224 -7.34 -15.16 26.97
N ASN A 225 -6.71 -15.60 28.06
CA ASN A 225 -6.75 -14.88 29.33
C ASN A 225 -6.03 -13.53 29.28
N TYR A 226 -5.11 -13.35 28.32
CA TYR A 226 -4.34 -12.12 28.13
C TYR A 226 -4.92 -11.23 27.03
N PHE A 227 -5.90 -11.74 26.27
CA PHE A 227 -6.47 -11.07 25.12
C PHE A 227 -7.26 -9.81 25.53
N GLN A 228 -6.93 -8.68 24.91
CA GLN A 228 -7.53 -7.36 25.20
C GLN A 228 -8.43 -6.85 24.07
N GLY A 229 -8.42 -7.49 22.91
CA GLY A 229 -9.18 -7.07 21.73
C GLY A 229 -8.34 -7.10 20.46
N GLY A 230 -8.89 -6.56 19.37
CA GLY A 230 -8.20 -6.53 18.09
C GLY A 230 -8.71 -5.43 17.17
N LYS A 231 -8.07 -5.31 16.02
CA LYS A 231 -8.45 -4.40 14.94
C LYS A 231 -8.30 -5.07 13.59
N VAL A 232 -9.21 -4.78 12.68
CA VAL A 232 -9.20 -5.33 11.33
C VAL A 232 -9.12 -4.20 10.31
N LYS A 233 -8.28 -4.37 9.30
CA LYS A 233 -8.23 -3.46 8.14
C LYS A 233 -8.38 -4.27 6.86
N HIS A 234 -9.46 -4.01 6.13
CA HIS A 234 -9.68 -4.50 4.76
C HIS A 234 -9.42 -3.35 3.79
N TRP A 235 -8.37 -3.46 2.99
CA TRP A 235 -8.01 -2.41 2.02
C TRP A 235 -9.01 -2.31 0.85
N CYS A 236 -9.60 -3.42 0.44
CA CYS A 236 -10.60 -3.45 -0.62
C CYS A 236 -11.96 -2.84 -0.23
N GLN A 237 -12.24 -2.72 1.06
CA GLN A 237 -13.46 -2.07 1.55
C GLN A 237 -13.24 -0.59 1.89
N ASP A 238 -11.99 -0.11 1.84
CA ASP A 238 -11.71 1.31 2.04
C ASP A 238 -12.22 2.13 0.85
N PRO A 239 -13.15 3.08 1.03
CA PRO A 239 -13.71 3.86 -0.08
C PRO A 239 -12.69 4.77 -0.77
N TYR A 240 -11.57 5.09 -0.12
CA TYR A 240 -10.53 6.00 -0.61
C TYR A 240 -9.31 5.29 -1.21
N VAL A 241 -9.28 3.95 -1.17
CA VAL A 241 -8.21 3.16 -1.83
C VAL A 241 -8.80 2.03 -2.68
N ARG A 242 -9.87 1.36 -2.23
CA ARG A 242 -10.58 0.30 -2.97
C ARG A 242 -9.65 -0.78 -3.54
N GLY A 243 -8.71 -1.21 -2.71
CA GLY A 243 -7.63 -2.10 -3.08
C GLY A 243 -6.40 -1.86 -2.22
N ALA A 244 -5.39 -2.70 -2.35
CA ALA A 244 -4.17 -2.63 -1.57
C ALA A 244 -2.98 -2.07 -2.37
N TYR A 245 -2.62 -2.75 -3.46
CA TYR A 245 -1.49 -2.38 -4.30
C TYR A 245 -1.57 -3.08 -5.67
N ALA A 246 -0.82 -2.60 -6.66
CA ALA A 246 -0.72 -3.25 -7.95
C ALA A 246 0.01 -4.59 -7.82
N PHE A 247 -0.45 -5.59 -8.56
CA PHE A 247 0.27 -6.85 -8.65
C PHE A 247 -0.02 -7.49 -10.00
N LEU A 248 0.88 -7.25 -10.95
CA LEU A 248 0.58 -7.39 -12.37
C LEU A 248 0.35 -8.84 -12.81
N ALA A 249 -0.74 -9.03 -13.55
CA ALA A 249 -0.98 -10.25 -14.33
C ALA A 249 -0.04 -10.31 -15.55
N PRO A 250 0.14 -11.48 -16.19
CA PRO A 250 0.90 -11.58 -17.44
C PRO A 250 0.50 -10.53 -18.47
N PHE A 251 1.48 -9.99 -19.21
CA PHE A 251 1.34 -8.97 -20.25
C PHE A 251 0.92 -7.56 -19.80
N GLN A 252 0.39 -7.38 -18.59
CA GLN A 252 -0.05 -6.06 -18.11
C GLN A 252 1.09 -5.04 -18.05
N GLU A 253 2.30 -5.48 -17.73
CA GLU A 253 3.46 -4.60 -17.70
C GLU A 253 3.68 -3.93 -19.06
N THR A 254 3.79 -4.74 -20.11
CA THR A 254 4.05 -4.27 -21.48
C THR A 254 2.86 -3.55 -22.11
N GLU A 255 1.63 -3.85 -21.68
CA GLU A 255 0.42 -3.31 -22.30
C GLU A 255 -0.13 -2.05 -21.62
N LEU A 256 0.11 -1.90 -20.31
CA LEU A 256 -0.57 -0.91 -19.46
C LEU A 256 0.38 0.08 -18.78
N VAL A 257 1.59 -0.32 -18.37
CA VAL A 257 2.43 0.53 -17.49
C VAL A 257 2.77 1.86 -18.14
N GLU A 258 3.22 1.86 -19.41
CA GLU A 258 3.51 3.10 -20.16
C GLU A 258 2.28 4.02 -20.21
N LYS A 259 1.09 3.45 -20.46
CA LYS A 259 -0.18 4.19 -20.50
C LYS A 259 -0.59 4.71 -19.14
N LEU A 260 -0.23 4.05 -18.04
CA LEU A 260 -0.52 4.48 -16.67
C LEU A 260 0.43 5.59 -16.23
N GLU A 261 1.71 5.46 -16.56
CA GLU A 261 2.78 6.41 -16.28
C GLU A 261 2.65 7.72 -17.07
N ALA A 262 2.29 7.65 -18.35
CA ALA A 262 2.25 8.83 -19.22
C ALA A 262 1.29 9.92 -18.68
N PRO A 263 1.68 11.20 -18.67
CA PRO A 263 0.73 12.27 -18.38
C PRO A 263 -0.33 12.37 -19.50
N LEU A 264 -1.48 12.96 -19.17
CA LEU A 264 -2.50 13.33 -20.15
C LEU A 264 -2.65 14.86 -20.10
N SER A 265 -2.12 15.55 -21.11
CA SER A 265 -1.99 17.01 -21.09
C SER A 265 -1.30 17.44 -19.79
N ASN A 266 -1.88 18.36 -19.02
CA ASN A 266 -1.38 18.87 -17.74
C ASN A 266 -1.79 18.03 -16.52
N ILE A 267 -2.24 16.78 -16.73
CA ILE A 267 -2.69 15.86 -15.69
C ILE A 267 -1.68 14.72 -15.55
N HIS A 268 -1.02 14.66 -14.40
CA HIS A 268 -0.01 13.66 -14.07
C HIS A 268 -0.58 12.61 -13.11
N PHE A 269 -0.44 11.34 -13.45
CA PHE A 269 -0.87 10.23 -12.59
C PHE A 269 0.33 9.71 -11.80
N ILE A 270 0.17 9.62 -10.48
CA ILE A 270 1.22 9.14 -9.57
C ILE A 270 0.65 8.09 -8.61
N GLY A 271 1.57 7.36 -7.99
CA GLY A 271 1.26 6.24 -7.12
C GLY A 271 2.08 5.02 -7.51
N GLU A 272 2.16 4.05 -6.60
CA GLU A 272 2.99 2.85 -6.82
C GLU A 272 2.63 2.11 -8.12
N TYR A 273 1.35 2.08 -8.50
CA TYR A 273 0.84 1.47 -9.74
C TYR A 273 1.31 2.14 -11.05
N THR A 274 1.98 3.29 -10.96
CA THR A 274 2.57 4.02 -12.11
C THR A 274 4.10 3.88 -12.14
N SER A 275 4.64 2.88 -11.43
CA SER A 275 6.07 2.56 -11.31
C SER A 275 6.29 1.06 -11.53
N PHE A 276 7.51 0.57 -11.32
CA PHE A 276 7.81 -0.88 -11.30
C PHE A 276 8.01 -1.42 -9.88
N VAL A 277 7.81 -0.59 -8.86
CA VAL A 277 8.04 -0.93 -7.45
C VAL A 277 6.69 -1.02 -6.73
N HIS A 278 5.88 -1.99 -7.15
CA HIS A 278 4.52 -2.13 -6.66
C HIS A 278 4.44 -2.60 -5.20
N GLY A 279 3.46 -2.08 -4.45
CA GLY A 279 3.27 -2.41 -3.04
C GLY A 279 4.24 -1.73 -2.06
N TRP A 280 5.13 -0.88 -2.56
CA TRP A 280 6.13 -0.17 -1.75
C TRP A 280 5.97 1.35 -1.83
N VAL A 281 6.28 2.02 -0.73
CA VAL A 281 6.29 3.49 -0.66
C VAL A 281 7.28 4.10 -1.65
N GLU A 282 8.38 3.41 -1.94
CA GLU A 282 9.39 3.84 -2.93
C GLU A 282 8.78 4.05 -4.32
N GLY A 283 7.86 3.19 -4.76
CA GLY A 283 7.16 3.37 -6.04
C GLY A 283 6.30 4.63 -6.07
N ALA A 284 5.67 4.96 -4.94
CA ALA A 284 4.90 6.20 -4.80
C ALA A 284 5.80 7.45 -4.77
N LEU A 285 6.95 7.39 -4.09
CA LEU A 285 7.91 8.49 -4.05
C LEU A 285 8.56 8.73 -5.41
N SER A 286 9.04 7.67 -6.06
CA SER A 286 9.64 7.72 -7.40
C SER A 286 8.69 8.32 -8.44
N SER A 287 7.43 7.90 -8.46
CA SER A 287 6.43 8.50 -9.37
C SER A 287 6.08 9.95 -9.03
N SER A 288 6.10 10.32 -7.74
CA SER A 288 5.90 11.71 -7.30
C SER A 288 7.02 12.64 -7.77
N ILE A 289 8.28 12.19 -7.67
CA ILE A 289 9.45 12.94 -8.14
C ILE A 289 9.37 13.15 -9.66
N ARG A 290 9.08 12.08 -10.41
CA ARG A 290 8.87 12.15 -11.87
C ARG A 290 7.84 13.21 -12.26
N ALA A 291 6.69 13.24 -11.59
CA ALA A 291 5.66 14.23 -11.89
C ALA A 291 6.09 15.66 -11.53
N ALA A 292 6.77 15.86 -10.40
CA ALA A 292 7.28 17.17 -9.99
C ALA A 292 8.33 17.71 -10.99
N GLU A 293 9.23 16.85 -11.47
CA GLU A 293 10.21 17.21 -12.50
C GLU A 293 9.54 17.57 -13.82
N ALA A 294 8.54 16.79 -14.25
CA ALA A 294 7.78 17.09 -15.46
C ALA A 294 7.08 18.46 -15.36
N ILE A 295 6.35 18.72 -14.28
CA ILE A 295 5.62 19.99 -14.06
C ILE A 295 6.58 21.19 -14.00
N THR A 296 7.77 21.03 -13.42
CA THR A 296 8.72 22.15 -13.26
C THR A 296 9.54 22.45 -14.52
N THR A 297 9.64 21.49 -15.45
CA THR A 297 10.40 21.63 -16.69
C THR A 297 9.55 22.05 -17.90
N GLU A 298 8.22 22.14 -17.74
CA GLU A 298 7.33 22.59 -18.81
C GLU A 298 7.55 24.08 -19.16
N PRO A 299 7.56 24.46 -20.47
CA PRO A 299 7.74 25.85 -20.88
C PRO A 299 6.59 26.74 -20.37
N GLY A 300 6.89 27.67 -19.46
CA GLY A 300 5.92 28.64 -18.92
C GLY A 300 5.73 28.57 -17.39
N THR A 301 6.21 27.53 -16.73
CA THR A 301 6.27 27.51 -15.26
C THR A 301 7.44 28.36 -14.77
N VAL A 302 7.13 29.47 -14.09
CA VAL A 302 8.14 30.25 -13.36
C VAL A 302 8.61 29.43 -12.16
N VAL A 303 9.72 28.71 -12.33
CA VAL A 303 10.39 28.03 -11.23
C VAL A 303 10.90 29.09 -10.25
N PRO A 304 10.46 29.10 -8.97
CA PRO A 304 11.06 29.98 -7.99
C PRO A 304 12.52 29.59 -7.81
N THR A 305 13.44 30.47 -8.23
CA THR A 305 14.90 30.27 -8.19
C THR A 305 15.46 30.02 -6.79
N ASN A 306 14.64 30.21 -5.74
CA ASN A 306 15.01 30.00 -4.34
C ASN A 306 14.25 28.84 -3.65
N GLY A 307 13.50 28.01 -4.38
CA GLY A 307 12.60 27.02 -3.79
C GLY A 307 12.98 25.55 -3.98
N ILE A 308 13.68 25.22 -5.07
CA ILE A 308 14.17 23.86 -5.29
C ILE A 308 15.56 23.78 -4.64
N ARG A 309 15.58 23.53 -3.33
CA ARG A 309 16.68 22.69 -2.85
C ARG A 309 16.46 21.38 -3.56
N THR A 310 17.28 21.07 -4.55
CA THR A 310 17.51 19.69 -4.94
C THR A 310 17.81 19.00 -3.63
N ILE A 311 16.84 18.27 -3.08
CA ILE A 311 17.17 17.28 -2.09
C ILE A 311 17.89 16.26 -2.96
N SER A 312 19.21 16.37 -3.04
CA SER A 312 20.03 15.23 -3.40
C SER A 312 19.80 14.24 -2.26
N ILE A 313 18.67 13.55 -2.31
CA ILE A 313 18.53 12.29 -1.61
C ILE A 313 19.56 11.45 -2.33
N ASN A 314 20.71 11.24 -1.69
CA ASN A 314 21.57 10.14 -2.07
C ASN A 314 20.66 8.91 -1.98
N PHE A 315 20.18 8.44 -3.13
CA PHE A 315 19.29 7.28 -3.26
C PHE A 315 19.87 6.04 -2.55
N LEU A 316 21.18 6.06 -2.29
CA LEU A 316 21.96 5.09 -1.52
C LEU A 316 21.65 5.01 0.00
N SER A 317 20.78 5.85 0.57
CA SER A 317 20.54 5.84 2.02
C SER A 317 19.07 5.76 2.47
N LEU A 318 18.12 5.64 1.55
CA LEU A 318 16.68 5.57 1.86
C LEU A 318 15.98 4.31 1.33
N VAL A 319 16.77 3.29 0.97
CA VAL A 319 16.24 1.99 0.59
C VAL A 319 15.60 1.34 1.82
N SER A 320 14.41 0.75 1.62
CA SER A 320 13.72 -0.22 2.49
C SER A 320 12.90 0.33 3.66
N VAL A 321 11.73 0.92 3.34
CA VAL A 321 10.66 0.92 4.32
C VAL A 321 9.31 0.63 3.66
N PHE A 322 8.55 -0.25 4.31
CA PHE A 322 7.10 -0.42 4.19
C PHE A 322 6.56 -1.45 3.19
N SER A 323 6.25 -2.63 3.75
CA SER A 323 5.15 -3.50 3.32
C SER A 323 4.54 -4.26 4.49
N TYR A 324 5.30 -4.52 5.55
CA TYR A 324 4.85 -5.42 6.63
C TYR A 324 4.10 -4.74 7.78
N TYR A 325 4.40 -3.50 8.13
CA TYR A 325 3.90 -2.89 9.37
C TYR A 325 3.35 -1.48 9.12
N PHE A 326 2.08 -1.41 8.76
CA PHE A 326 1.26 -0.19 8.86
C PHE A 326 0.53 -0.26 10.19
N PHE A 327 1.13 0.24 11.27
CA PHE A 327 0.47 0.71 12.50
C PHE A 327 1.40 1.67 13.20
#